data_AF-A0AAU6GMT8-F1
#
_entry.id   AF-A0AAU6GMT8-F1
#
_cell.length_a   1.000
_cell.length_b   1.000
_cell.length_c   1.000
_cell.angle_alpha   90.00
_cell.angle_beta   90.00
_cell.angle_gamma   90.00
#
_symmetry.space_group_name_H-M   'P 1'
#
loop_
_entity.id
_entity.type
_entity.pdbx_description
1 polymer ?
#
loop_
_entity_poly.entity_id
_entity_poly.type
_entity_poly.pdbx_seq_one_letter_code
_entity_poly.pdbx_strand_id
1 'polypeptide(L)'
;MESDDGGMDDLSQDALPARPGAAASGSCAAMVAEALRLAAPRERTIDDHMFRAGRTSFRLQLFTAPGQRAVAVATQASDESPSLTNDAELCAAAVWKQHCPGQELPPVWIERQFPASFGQEPDFQLVTFGENEQYQVHQPHWCAISTEQIVHLVGGPVAEDRGEGYVPPEPEAEPELRFEAIELRRLAQASPFREECTPDSSGTTPRPRSWKDRLLRRRRCWYHSGDWHRVNDMALTALSRARDEDVKPEDMTRYAVAYAAAAGASQWEREALASLYRPPVAIQPSGDDYISNGFINGQHRVQAMRDAGVGRTVVLRLVWPDNPAG
;
A
#
# COMPACT_ATOMS: atom_id res chain seq x y z
N MET A 1 0.02 49.56 -18.60
CA MET A 1 0.48 48.53 -19.55
C MET A 1 1.20 47.49 -18.73
N GLU A 2 0.44 46.81 -17.88
CA GLU A 2 -0.31 45.58 -18.21
C GLU A 2 0.65 44.39 -18.19
N SER A 3 0.79 43.94 -16.93
CA SER A 3 1.03 42.60 -16.43
C SER A 3 0.63 41.47 -17.39
N ASP A 4 1.53 40.50 -17.53
CA ASP A 4 1.20 39.15 -17.98
C ASP A 4 1.89 38.15 -17.04
N ASP A 5 1.33 38.04 -15.83
CA ASP A 5 1.53 36.95 -14.88
C ASP A 5 0.72 35.75 -15.40
N GLY A 6 1.34 34.97 -16.30
CA GLY A 6 0.78 33.73 -16.83
C GLY A 6 0.96 32.59 -15.83
N GLY A 7 0.05 32.50 -14.86
CA GLY A 7 -0.07 31.37 -13.95
C GLY A 7 -0.35 30.05 -14.68
N MET A 8 0.43 29.03 -14.33
CA MET A 8 0.15 27.62 -14.62
C MET A 8 0.26 26.82 -13.31
N ASP A 9 -0.52 27.23 -12.32
CA ASP A 9 -0.95 26.37 -11.21
C ASP A 9 -2.32 25.79 -11.57
N ASP A 10 -2.34 24.76 -12.42
CA ASP A 10 -3.52 23.89 -12.56
C ASP A 10 -3.11 22.51 -13.09
N LEU A 11 -2.34 21.80 -12.26
CA LEU A 11 -2.37 20.35 -12.30
C LEU A 11 -3.35 19.90 -11.23
N SER A 12 -4.56 19.62 -11.69
CA SER A 12 -5.64 19.02 -10.93
C SER A 12 -5.10 17.97 -9.95
N GLN A 13 -5.21 18.29 -8.67
CA GLN A 13 -5.21 17.30 -7.61
C GLN A 13 -6.41 16.38 -7.88
N ASP A 14 -6.16 15.30 -8.61
CA ASP A 14 -7.12 14.21 -8.72
C ASP A 14 -7.48 13.78 -7.31
N ALA A 15 -8.74 14.04 -6.98
CA ALA A 15 -9.36 13.71 -5.72
C ALA A 15 -9.08 12.23 -5.43
N LEU A 16 -8.28 11.99 -4.39
CA LEU A 16 -8.24 10.71 -3.71
C LEU A 16 -9.70 10.31 -3.44
N PRO A 17 -10.09 9.05 -3.70
CA PRO A 17 -11.45 8.62 -3.47
C PRO A 17 -11.82 8.92 -2.02
N ALA A 18 -12.89 9.71 -1.85
CA ALA A 18 -13.47 9.96 -0.55
C ALA A 18 -13.68 8.62 0.15
N ARG A 19 -13.14 8.50 1.38
CA ARG A 19 -13.49 7.40 2.28
C ARG A 19 -15.02 7.31 2.34
N PRO A 20 -15.62 6.10 2.27
CA PRO A 20 -17.05 5.93 2.45
C PRO A 20 -17.40 6.25 3.91
N GLY A 21 -17.61 7.53 4.20
CA GLY A 21 -18.18 8.02 5.43
C GLY A 21 -19.70 8.00 5.32
N ALA A 22 -20.35 7.57 6.41
CA ALA A 22 -21.77 7.75 6.72
C ALA A 22 -22.78 6.70 6.21
N ALA A 23 -22.44 5.41 6.27
CA ALA A 23 -23.45 4.34 6.30
C ALA A 23 -23.08 3.15 7.20
N ALA A 24 -22.56 3.42 8.42
CA ALA A 24 -22.29 2.36 9.42
C ALA A 24 -22.34 2.84 10.90
N SER A 25 -22.88 4.04 11.19
CA SER A 25 -22.77 4.65 12.54
C SER A 25 -23.44 3.82 13.65
N GLY A 26 -24.46 3.02 13.32
CA GLY A 26 -25.12 2.13 14.28
C GLY A 26 -24.25 0.97 14.76
N SER A 27 -23.31 0.49 13.92
CA SER A 27 -22.47 -0.67 14.25
C SER A 27 -21.35 -0.28 15.23
N CYS A 28 -20.64 0.81 14.95
CA CYS A 28 -19.51 1.20 15.80
C CYS A 28 -19.93 1.67 17.19
N ALA A 29 -21.02 2.45 17.31
CA ALA A 29 -21.51 2.85 18.62
C ALA A 29 -21.92 1.64 19.47
N ALA A 30 -22.52 0.62 18.85
CA ALA A 30 -22.88 -0.62 19.54
C ALA A 30 -21.65 -1.41 20.00
N MET A 31 -20.61 -1.49 19.17
CA MET A 31 -19.35 -2.16 19.52
C MET A 31 -18.65 -1.50 20.71
N VAL A 32 -18.54 -0.17 20.69
CA VAL A 32 -17.97 0.60 21.81
C VAL A 32 -18.82 0.43 23.06
N ALA A 33 -20.15 0.52 22.95
CA ALA A 33 -21.04 0.31 24.08
C ALA A 33 -20.91 -1.09 24.69
N GLU A 34 -20.74 -2.14 23.87
CA GLU A 34 -20.49 -3.51 24.35
C GLU A 34 -19.16 -3.61 25.09
N ALA A 35 -18.08 -3.05 24.54
CA ALA A 35 -16.79 -3.02 25.23
C ALA A 35 -16.91 -2.30 26.59
N LEU A 36 -17.60 -1.16 26.64
CA LEU A 36 -17.80 -0.39 27.87
C LEU A 36 -18.63 -1.12 28.94
N ARG A 37 -19.45 -2.13 28.59
CA ARG A 37 -20.11 -3.00 29.59
C ARG A 37 -19.11 -3.84 30.39
N LEU A 38 -17.89 -4.02 29.88
CA LEU A 38 -16.79 -4.69 30.55
C LEU A 38 -16.00 -3.74 31.47
N ALA A 39 -16.43 -2.49 31.64
CA ALA A 39 -15.77 -1.52 32.50
C ALA A 39 -15.65 -2.05 33.94
N ALA A 40 -14.42 -2.05 34.45
CA ALA A 40 -14.09 -2.48 35.80
C ALA A 40 -12.74 -1.87 36.19
N PRO A 41 -12.52 -1.58 37.49
CA PRO A 41 -11.19 -1.21 37.98
C PRO A 41 -10.18 -2.33 37.69
N ARG A 42 -9.15 -2.01 36.93
CA ARG A 42 -8.06 -2.93 36.57
C ARG A 42 -6.72 -2.35 37.00
N GLU A 43 -5.79 -3.24 37.29
CA GLU A 43 -4.40 -2.88 37.49
C GLU A 43 -3.65 -2.99 36.15
N ARG A 44 -2.77 -2.03 35.86
CA ARG A 44 -1.83 -2.13 34.74
C ARG A 44 -0.73 -3.11 35.11
N THR A 45 -0.84 -4.34 34.66
CA THR A 45 0.11 -5.42 34.98
C THR A 45 1.28 -5.49 34.01
N ILE A 46 1.16 -4.87 32.83
CA ILE A 46 2.24 -4.75 31.84
C ILE A 46 2.27 -3.33 31.30
N ASP A 47 3.49 -2.80 31.17
CA ASP A 47 3.80 -1.59 30.41
C ASP A 47 5.16 -1.85 29.72
N ASP A 48 5.12 -2.47 28.54
CA ASP A 48 6.30 -2.85 27.76
C ASP A 48 6.40 -1.95 26.53
N HIS A 49 7.42 -1.09 26.46
CA HIS A 49 7.62 -0.13 25.37
C HIS A 49 8.06 -0.75 24.05
N MET A 50 8.53 -2.01 24.08
CA MET A 50 9.16 -2.72 22.95
C MET A 50 8.60 -4.13 22.76
N PHE A 51 7.32 -4.34 23.11
CA PHE A 51 6.68 -5.64 22.87
C PHE A 51 6.77 -6.00 21.38
N ARG A 52 7.00 -7.28 21.09
CA ARG A 52 7.18 -7.79 19.72
C ARG A 52 6.24 -8.95 19.41
N ALA A 53 5.54 -8.84 18.29
CA ALA A 53 4.76 -9.92 17.69
C ALA A 53 5.25 -10.13 16.25
N GLY A 54 6.06 -11.17 16.03
CA GLY A 54 6.73 -11.37 14.74
C GLY A 54 7.71 -10.23 14.43
N ARG A 55 7.45 -9.50 13.34
CA ARG A 55 8.23 -8.31 12.93
C ARG A 55 7.70 -7.00 13.52
N THR A 56 6.48 -7.02 14.07
CA THR A 56 5.78 -5.82 14.53
C THR A 56 6.18 -5.50 15.96
N SER A 57 6.58 -4.25 16.22
CA SER A 57 6.88 -3.73 17.55
C SER A 57 5.94 -2.60 17.93
N PHE A 58 5.55 -2.55 19.20
CA PHE A 58 4.65 -1.55 19.76
C PHE A 58 4.81 -1.48 21.28
N ARG A 59 4.34 -0.40 21.89
CA ARG A 59 4.14 -0.36 23.34
C ARG A 59 2.88 -1.14 23.69
N LEU A 60 2.98 -2.10 24.60
CA LEU A 60 1.86 -2.82 25.19
C LEU A 60 1.60 -2.34 26.61
N GLN A 61 0.41 -1.78 26.84
CA GLN A 61 -0.16 -1.61 28.18
C GLN A 61 -1.27 -2.65 28.38
N LEU A 62 -1.08 -3.58 29.33
CA LEU A 62 -2.08 -4.59 29.65
C LEU A 62 -2.72 -4.31 31.01
N PHE A 63 -4.04 -4.25 31.03
CA PHE A 63 -4.85 -4.01 32.22
C PHE A 63 -5.64 -5.27 32.57
N THR A 64 -5.49 -5.75 33.80
CA THR A 64 -6.11 -7.00 34.26
C THR A 64 -6.78 -6.85 35.63
N ALA A 65 -7.81 -7.64 35.88
CA ALA A 65 -8.42 -7.82 37.19
C ALA A 65 -8.96 -9.26 37.31
N PRO A 66 -9.05 -9.83 38.52
CA PRO A 66 -9.60 -11.18 38.71
C PRO A 66 -11.01 -11.32 38.15
N GLY A 67 -11.24 -12.38 37.37
CA GLY A 67 -12.54 -12.68 36.75
C GLY A 67 -12.98 -11.70 35.65
N GLN A 68 -12.14 -10.74 35.27
CA GLN A 68 -12.44 -9.77 34.22
C GLN A 68 -11.63 -10.07 32.97
N ARG A 69 -12.25 -9.84 31.81
CA ARG A 69 -11.53 -9.86 30.53
C ARG A 69 -10.45 -8.77 30.54
N ALA A 70 -9.25 -9.13 30.12
CA ALA A 70 -8.13 -8.21 30.05
C ALA A 70 -8.37 -7.13 28.97
N VAL A 71 -7.75 -5.96 29.12
CA VAL A 71 -7.77 -4.88 28.13
C VAL A 71 -6.33 -4.58 27.73
N ALA A 72 -6.02 -4.70 26.45
CA ALA A 72 -4.72 -4.41 25.88
C ALA A 72 -4.79 -3.12 25.07
N VAL A 73 -3.93 -2.17 25.40
CA VAL A 73 -3.72 -0.94 24.64
C VAL A 73 -2.36 -1.02 23.97
N ALA A 74 -2.37 -1.10 22.64
CA ALA A 74 -1.19 -1.15 21.80
C ALA A 74 -0.94 0.21 21.15
N THR A 75 0.27 0.73 21.25
CA THR A 75 0.63 2.04 20.68
C THR A 75 1.88 1.93 19.83
N GLN A 76 1.80 2.37 18.58
CA GLN A 76 2.87 2.23 17.58
C GLN A 76 3.18 3.57 16.90
N ALA A 77 4.46 3.81 16.61
CA ALA A 77 4.94 4.94 15.84
C ALA A 77 4.75 4.70 14.34
N SER A 78 4.72 5.79 13.57
CA SER A 78 4.44 5.74 12.12
C SER A 78 5.55 5.09 11.30
N ASP A 79 6.77 5.10 11.82
CA ASP A 79 8.00 4.57 11.20
C ASP A 79 8.20 3.07 11.48
N GLU A 80 7.30 2.45 12.25
CA GLU A 80 7.38 1.03 12.55
C GLU A 80 6.55 0.21 11.56
N SER A 81 7.20 -0.81 10.99
CA SER A 81 6.60 -1.71 10.00
C SER A 81 6.82 -3.17 10.39
N PRO A 82 5.84 -4.06 10.21
CA PRO A 82 4.47 -3.80 9.75
C PRO A 82 3.62 -2.95 10.72
N SER A 83 2.54 -2.34 10.21
CA SER A 83 1.63 -1.53 11.04
C SER A 83 0.71 -2.40 11.91
N LEU A 84 0.35 -1.89 13.09
CA LEU A 84 -0.62 -2.52 13.99
C LEU A 84 -1.93 -2.87 13.29
N THR A 85 -2.44 -1.99 12.43
CA THR A 85 -3.68 -2.25 11.69
C THR A 85 -3.55 -3.42 10.72
N ASN A 86 -2.39 -3.60 10.06
CA ASN A 86 -2.19 -4.72 9.14
C ASN A 86 -1.95 -6.03 9.88
N ASP A 87 -1.31 -5.97 11.06
CA ASP A 87 -0.93 -7.13 11.87
C ASP A 87 -1.79 -7.30 13.13
N ALA A 88 -2.98 -6.69 13.19
CA ALA A 88 -3.81 -6.63 14.40
C ALA A 88 -4.14 -8.03 14.94
N GLU A 89 -4.46 -8.97 14.04
CA GLU A 89 -4.75 -10.36 14.39
C GLU A 89 -3.54 -11.05 15.04
N LEU A 90 -2.35 -10.91 14.43
CA LEU A 90 -1.09 -11.48 14.92
C LEU A 90 -0.72 -10.89 16.29
N CYS A 91 -0.83 -9.57 16.43
CA CYS A 91 -0.46 -8.85 17.65
C CYS A 91 -1.39 -9.22 18.81
N ALA A 92 -2.72 -9.17 18.60
CA ALA A 92 -3.70 -9.52 19.61
C ALA A 92 -3.58 -10.99 20.04
N ALA A 93 -3.36 -11.90 19.08
CA ALA A 93 -3.12 -13.32 19.36
C ALA A 93 -1.85 -13.55 20.19
N ALA A 94 -0.75 -12.84 19.87
CA ALA A 94 0.49 -12.94 20.62
C ALA A 94 0.32 -12.49 22.07
N VAL A 95 -0.34 -11.35 22.30
CA VAL A 95 -0.62 -10.84 23.65
C VAL A 95 -1.55 -11.79 24.42
N TRP A 96 -2.59 -12.32 23.76
CA TRP A 96 -3.49 -13.28 24.37
C TRP A 96 -2.74 -14.53 24.83
N LYS A 97 -1.94 -15.13 23.94
CA LYS A 97 -1.18 -16.34 24.22
C LYS A 97 -0.14 -16.16 25.33
N GLN A 98 0.55 -15.02 25.33
CA GLN A 98 1.66 -14.77 26.24
C GLN A 98 1.20 -14.31 27.64
N HIS A 99 0.16 -13.48 27.70
CA HIS A 99 -0.20 -12.79 28.93
C HIS A 99 -1.59 -13.13 29.47
N CYS A 100 -2.46 -13.74 28.65
CA CYS A 100 -3.81 -14.15 29.05
C CYS A 100 -4.12 -15.63 28.74
N PRO A 101 -3.20 -16.60 28.97
CA PRO A 101 -3.42 -17.99 28.55
C PRO A 101 -4.59 -18.71 29.25
N GLY A 102 -5.09 -18.17 30.36
CA GLY A 102 -6.26 -18.71 31.07
C GLY A 102 -7.60 -18.14 30.60
N GLN A 103 -7.62 -17.15 29.70
CA GLN A 103 -8.87 -16.51 29.25
C GLN A 103 -9.39 -17.21 27.98
N GLU A 104 -10.69 -17.50 27.96
CA GLU A 104 -11.37 -18.12 26.80
C GLU A 104 -11.49 -17.18 25.59
N LEU A 105 -11.45 -15.87 25.83
CA LEU A 105 -11.54 -14.83 24.80
C LEU A 105 -10.25 -14.00 24.77
N PRO A 106 -9.88 -13.42 23.61
CA PRO A 106 -8.74 -12.51 23.52
C PRO A 106 -8.94 -11.29 24.43
N PRO A 107 -7.90 -10.56 24.82
CA PRO A 107 -8.11 -9.26 25.48
C PRO A 107 -8.98 -8.34 24.60
N VAL A 108 -9.66 -7.38 25.22
CA VAL A 108 -10.22 -6.25 24.47
C VAL A 108 -9.05 -5.50 23.86
N TRP A 109 -8.99 -5.42 22.53
CA TRP A 109 -7.86 -4.86 21.81
C TRP A 109 -8.15 -3.42 21.41
N ILE A 110 -7.27 -2.51 21.83
CA ILE A 110 -7.32 -1.11 21.48
C ILE A 110 -5.97 -0.74 20.89
N GLU A 111 -5.96 -0.12 19.73
CA GLU A 111 -4.74 0.32 19.07
C GLU A 111 -4.71 1.82 18.84
N ARG A 112 -3.49 2.37 18.85
CA ARG A 112 -3.19 3.73 18.42
C ARG A 112 -1.95 3.70 17.55
N GLN A 113 -2.07 4.20 16.32
CA GLN A 113 -0.94 4.37 15.43
C GLN A 113 -0.74 5.86 15.16
N PHE A 114 0.45 6.39 15.45
CA PHE A 114 0.78 7.77 15.11
C PHE A 114 0.83 7.92 13.57
N PRO A 115 0.28 9.00 12.98
CA PRO A 115 0.36 9.21 11.55
C PRO A 115 1.79 9.63 11.14
N ALA A 116 2.20 9.25 9.93
CA ALA A 116 3.48 9.64 9.35
C ALA A 116 3.53 11.14 8.96
N SER A 117 2.37 11.77 8.74
CA SER A 117 2.26 13.15 8.27
C SER A 117 1.23 13.93 9.08
N PHE A 118 1.54 15.20 9.36
CA PHE A 118 0.73 16.13 10.13
C PHE A 118 -0.66 16.33 9.48
N GLY A 119 -1.74 16.04 10.21
CA GLY A 119 -3.09 16.41 9.76
C GLY A 119 -4.26 15.69 10.41
N GLN A 120 -4.04 14.55 11.06
CA GLN A 120 -5.06 13.89 11.89
C GLN A 120 -4.45 13.60 13.25
N GLU A 121 -5.13 13.96 14.33
CA GLU A 121 -4.76 13.42 15.64
C GLU A 121 -5.01 11.90 15.59
N PRO A 122 -4.06 11.07 16.05
CA PRO A 122 -4.27 9.64 16.10
C PRO A 122 -5.28 9.36 17.19
N ASP A 123 -6.51 9.08 16.78
CA ASP A 123 -7.54 8.54 17.66
C ASP A 123 -7.25 7.08 17.96
N PHE A 124 -7.55 6.66 19.19
CA PHE A 124 -7.57 5.25 19.52
C PHE A 124 -8.67 4.54 18.74
N GLN A 125 -8.40 3.29 18.36
CA GLN A 125 -9.35 2.42 17.71
C GLN A 125 -9.56 1.18 18.56
N LEU A 126 -10.81 0.94 18.92
CA LEU A 126 -11.26 -0.36 19.41
C LEU A 126 -11.31 -1.32 18.23
N VAL A 127 -10.64 -2.45 18.36
CA VAL A 127 -10.66 -3.53 17.37
C VAL A 127 -11.43 -4.70 17.93
N THR A 128 -12.45 -5.14 17.20
CA THR A 128 -13.17 -6.39 17.50
C THR A 128 -12.89 -7.43 16.44
N PHE A 129 -12.88 -8.69 16.84
CA PHE A 129 -12.68 -9.84 15.96
C PHE A 129 -13.99 -10.63 15.88
N GLY A 130 -14.32 -11.11 14.69
CA GLY A 130 -15.58 -11.81 14.43
C GLY A 130 -15.51 -13.30 14.79
N GLU A 131 -14.48 -13.98 14.30
CA GLU A 131 -14.25 -15.41 14.56
C GLU A 131 -13.01 -15.59 15.42
N ASN A 132 -13.14 -16.41 16.47
CA ASN A 132 -12.10 -16.60 17.47
C ASN A 132 -11.94 -18.10 17.74
N GLU A 133 -10.74 -18.62 17.54
CA GLU A 133 -10.30 -19.89 18.13
C GLU A 133 -9.29 -19.59 19.25
N GLN A 134 -8.93 -20.59 20.05
CA GLN A 134 -7.99 -20.36 21.15
C GLN A 134 -6.66 -19.81 20.60
N TYR A 135 -6.33 -18.57 20.95
CA TYR A 135 -5.16 -17.81 20.46
C TYR A 135 -5.14 -17.51 18.96
N GLN A 136 -6.29 -17.53 18.31
CA GLN A 136 -6.43 -17.10 16.91
C GLN A 136 -7.65 -16.20 16.81
N VAL A 137 -7.47 -15.05 16.18
CA VAL A 137 -8.52 -14.06 15.98
C VAL A 137 -8.56 -13.68 14.51
N HIS A 138 -9.76 -13.48 13.99
CA HIS A 138 -9.97 -13.20 12.58
C HIS A 138 -10.97 -12.07 12.37
N GLN A 139 -10.93 -11.49 11.17
CA GLN A 139 -11.91 -10.52 10.69
C GLN A 139 -11.97 -9.27 11.61
N PRO A 140 -10.86 -8.52 11.76
CA PRO A 140 -10.82 -7.31 12.56
C PRO A 140 -11.78 -6.25 12.02
N HIS A 141 -12.42 -5.54 12.93
CA HIS A 141 -13.26 -4.38 12.67
C HIS A 141 -12.86 -3.24 13.60
N TRP A 142 -12.63 -2.06 13.04
CA TRP A 142 -12.14 -0.90 13.76
C TRP A 142 -13.23 0.13 13.99
N CYS A 143 -13.28 0.65 15.22
CA CYS A 143 -14.15 1.75 15.60
C CYS A 143 -13.40 2.73 16.49
N ALA A 144 -13.61 4.03 16.27
CA ALA A 144 -13.04 5.05 17.12
C ALA A 144 -13.52 4.91 18.57
N ILE A 145 -12.60 5.06 19.52
CA ILE A 145 -12.87 5.08 20.96
C ILE A 145 -12.06 6.23 21.58
N SER A 146 -12.67 7.05 22.44
CA SER A 146 -11.97 8.19 23.04
C SER A 146 -11.11 7.78 24.23
N THR A 147 -10.10 8.58 24.59
CA THR A 147 -9.28 8.34 25.79
C THR A 147 -10.15 8.22 27.04
N GLU A 148 -11.18 9.05 27.20
CA GLU A 148 -12.08 9.00 28.37
C GLU A 148 -12.84 7.67 28.43
N GLN A 149 -13.27 7.14 27.29
CA GLN A 149 -13.92 5.83 27.22
C GLN A 149 -12.96 4.71 27.60
N ILE A 150 -11.69 4.80 27.19
CA ILE A 150 -10.66 3.82 27.57
C ILE A 150 -10.37 3.92 29.08
N VAL A 151 -10.21 5.13 29.62
CA VAL A 151 -10.00 5.35 31.06
C VAL A 151 -11.17 4.80 31.86
N HIS A 152 -12.40 4.99 31.39
CA HIS A 152 -13.59 4.39 31.99
C HIS A 152 -13.56 2.85 31.92
N LEU A 153 -13.18 2.29 30.78
CA LEU A 153 -13.09 0.85 30.56
C LEU A 153 -12.09 0.18 31.52
N VAL A 154 -10.90 0.77 31.72
CA VAL A 154 -9.85 0.18 32.57
C VAL A 154 -9.89 0.65 34.02
N GLY A 155 -10.64 1.72 34.32
CA GLY A 155 -10.74 2.30 35.65
C GLY A 155 -9.49 3.06 36.13
N GLY A 156 -8.66 3.54 35.20
CA GLY A 156 -7.38 4.19 35.50
C GLY A 156 -6.79 4.91 34.28
N PRO A 157 -5.70 5.67 34.46
CA PRO A 157 -5.05 6.39 33.37
C PRO A 157 -4.41 5.42 32.37
N VAL A 158 -4.46 5.80 31.09
CA VAL A 158 -3.79 5.11 29.98
C VAL A 158 -2.77 6.06 29.39
N ALA A 159 -1.53 5.61 29.24
CA ALA A 159 -0.52 6.42 28.59
C ALA A 159 -0.79 6.46 27.08
N GLU A 160 -0.61 7.63 26.52
CA GLU A 160 -1.02 7.96 25.16
C GLU A 160 0.14 7.90 24.14
N ASP A 161 1.37 7.87 24.65
CA ASP A 161 2.62 7.90 23.88
C ASP A 161 3.27 6.51 23.74
N ARG A 162 4.37 6.44 22.97
CA ARG A 162 5.24 5.24 22.91
C ARG A 162 5.97 4.95 24.23
N GLY A 163 5.92 5.87 25.19
CA GLY A 163 6.52 5.77 26.51
C GLY A 163 7.98 6.21 26.58
N GLU A 164 8.39 6.57 27.79
CA GLU A 164 9.78 6.91 28.09
C GLU A 164 10.67 5.69 27.90
N GLY A 165 11.66 5.79 27.00
CA GLY A 165 12.57 4.67 26.66
C GLY A 165 12.30 4.02 25.30
N TYR A 166 11.30 4.49 24.55
CA TYR A 166 11.21 4.16 23.13
C TYR A 166 12.46 4.67 22.41
N VAL A 167 13.13 3.76 21.70
CA VAL A 167 14.22 4.06 20.78
C VAL A 167 13.68 3.72 19.39
N PRO A 168 13.44 4.73 18.52
CA PRO A 168 13.04 4.48 17.16
C PRO A 168 14.02 3.52 16.48
N PRO A 169 13.54 2.56 15.67
CA PRO A 169 14.44 1.82 14.82
C PRO A 169 15.26 2.81 13.98
N GLU A 170 16.53 2.51 13.75
CA GLU A 170 17.30 3.28 12.77
C GLU A 170 16.54 3.23 11.44
N PRO A 171 16.30 4.37 10.78
CA PRO A 171 15.52 4.40 9.55
C PRO A 171 16.15 3.44 8.56
N GLU A 172 15.36 2.48 8.07
CA GLU A 172 15.80 1.60 6.99
C GLU A 172 16.24 2.48 5.82
N ALA A 173 17.40 2.17 5.25
CA ALA A 173 17.92 2.97 4.16
C ALA A 173 16.93 2.95 2.99
N GLU A 174 16.54 4.13 2.51
CA GLU A 174 15.58 4.23 1.40
C GLU A 174 16.13 3.51 0.15
N PRO A 175 15.31 2.72 -0.54
CA PRO A 175 15.76 2.07 -1.76
C PRO A 175 16.02 3.11 -2.86
N GLU A 176 17.12 2.94 -3.57
CA GLU A 176 17.43 3.76 -4.74
C GLU A 176 16.49 3.38 -5.89
N LEU A 177 15.81 4.38 -6.46
CA LEU A 177 15.03 4.19 -7.68
C LEU A 177 15.97 4.00 -8.87
N ARG A 178 15.80 2.92 -9.63
CA ARG A 178 16.62 2.68 -10.82
C ARG A 178 15.79 2.25 -12.02
N PHE A 179 15.88 3.02 -13.11
CA PHE A 179 15.30 2.60 -14.39
C PHE A 179 16.27 1.70 -15.17
N GLU A 180 15.74 0.57 -15.64
CA GLU A 180 16.52 -0.45 -16.33
C GLU A 180 15.81 -0.95 -17.59
N ALA A 181 16.61 -1.32 -18.59
CA ALA A 181 16.10 -1.99 -19.78
C ALA A 181 16.07 -3.50 -19.57
N ILE A 182 14.90 -4.12 -19.70
CA ILE A 182 14.72 -5.57 -19.59
C ILE A 182 14.16 -6.16 -20.89
N GLU A 183 14.46 -7.43 -21.15
CA GLU A 183 13.76 -8.18 -22.19
C GLU A 183 12.32 -8.48 -21.75
N LEU A 184 11.34 -8.19 -22.60
CA LEU A 184 9.92 -8.33 -22.25
C LEU A 184 9.52 -9.79 -21.94
N ARG A 185 10.28 -10.75 -22.48
CA ARG A 185 10.16 -12.20 -22.19
C ARG A 185 10.55 -12.60 -20.76
N ARG A 186 11.31 -11.76 -20.06
CA ARG A 186 11.76 -12.01 -18.67
C ARG A 186 10.77 -11.52 -17.62
N LEU A 187 9.79 -10.70 -18.02
CA LEU A 187 8.67 -10.36 -17.15
C LEU A 187 7.73 -11.56 -17.01
N ALA A 188 7.15 -11.74 -15.83
CA ALA A 188 6.04 -12.67 -15.64
C ALA A 188 4.90 -12.47 -16.66
N GLN A 189 3.99 -13.44 -16.78
CA GLN A 189 2.72 -13.19 -17.45
C GLN A 189 1.91 -12.17 -16.66
N ALA A 190 1.23 -11.25 -17.36
CA ALA A 190 0.35 -10.29 -16.72
C ALA A 190 -0.78 -11.06 -16.02
N SER A 191 -0.81 -11.03 -14.68
CA SER A 191 -1.81 -11.73 -13.86
C SER A 191 -2.13 -10.93 -12.59
N PRO A 192 -3.43 -10.75 -12.24
CA PRO A 192 -4.57 -11.01 -13.10
C PRO A 192 -4.55 -10.05 -14.29
N PHE A 193 -4.62 -10.58 -15.51
CA PHE A 193 -5.00 -9.76 -16.64
C PHE A 193 -6.51 -9.55 -16.54
N ARG A 194 -6.95 -8.35 -16.19
CA ARG A 194 -8.36 -8.01 -16.33
C ARG A 194 -8.67 -8.08 -17.82
N GLU A 195 -9.48 -9.06 -18.18
CA GLU A 195 -9.95 -9.23 -19.57
C GLU A 195 -10.77 -8.02 -20.05
N GLU A 196 -10.89 -6.91 -19.31
CA GLU A 196 -11.60 -5.68 -19.68
C GLU A 196 -11.06 -5.00 -20.95
N CYS A 197 -9.91 -5.43 -21.50
CA CYS A 197 -9.54 -5.17 -22.91
C CYS A 197 -10.43 -5.93 -23.94
N THR A 198 -11.41 -6.70 -23.43
CA THR A 198 -12.42 -7.50 -24.10
C THR A 198 -13.78 -6.92 -23.69
N PRO A 199 -14.64 -6.48 -24.62
CA PRO A 199 -16.03 -6.24 -24.26
C PRO A 199 -16.67 -7.61 -24.03
N ASP A 200 -16.91 -7.93 -22.76
CA ASP A 200 -18.18 -8.45 -22.21
C ASP A 200 -17.93 -9.19 -20.89
N SER A 201 -18.13 -8.51 -19.77
CA SER A 201 -18.45 -9.12 -18.48
C SER A 201 -19.91 -9.60 -18.42
N SER A 202 -20.56 -9.86 -19.56
CA SER A 202 -21.89 -10.47 -19.64
C SER A 202 -21.79 -11.97 -19.94
N GLY A 203 -21.36 -12.75 -18.95
CA GLY A 203 -21.78 -14.14 -18.65
C GLY A 203 -22.04 -15.16 -19.78
N THR A 204 -21.45 -15.02 -20.97
CA THR A 204 -21.80 -15.89 -22.12
C THR A 204 -20.61 -16.76 -22.52
N THR A 205 -20.89 -18.06 -22.66
CA THR A 205 -19.95 -19.18 -22.81
C THR A 205 -18.90 -19.04 -23.92
N PRO A 206 -17.72 -19.69 -23.75
CA PRO A 206 -16.58 -19.49 -24.63
C PRO A 206 -16.77 -20.25 -25.95
N ARG A 207 -17.13 -19.53 -27.02
CA ARG A 207 -17.01 -20.03 -28.40
C ARG A 207 -15.62 -19.72 -28.98
N PRO A 208 -15.07 -20.56 -29.86
CA PRO A 208 -13.80 -20.30 -30.53
C PRO A 208 -13.94 -19.05 -31.42
N ARG A 209 -13.27 -17.97 -31.03
CA ARG A 209 -13.37 -16.64 -31.67
C ARG A 209 -12.48 -16.54 -32.92
N SER A 210 -12.99 -15.87 -33.94
CA SER A 210 -12.27 -15.65 -35.21
C SER A 210 -11.11 -14.65 -35.04
N TRP A 211 -10.09 -14.76 -35.89
CA TRP A 211 -8.95 -13.83 -35.94
C TRP A 211 -9.36 -12.36 -36.20
N LYS A 212 -10.47 -12.15 -36.93
CA LYS A 212 -11.02 -10.81 -37.23
C LYS A 212 -11.57 -10.12 -35.97
N ASP A 213 -12.14 -10.88 -35.04
CA ASP A 213 -12.64 -10.34 -33.77
C ASP A 213 -11.50 -9.87 -32.87
N ARG A 214 -10.35 -10.56 -32.87
CA ARG A 214 -9.15 -10.11 -32.14
C ARG A 214 -8.62 -8.78 -32.69
N LEU A 215 -8.61 -8.60 -34.01
CA LEU A 215 -8.13 -7.37 -34.66
C LEU A 215 -9.03 -6.17 -34.36
N LEU A 216 -10.35 -6.34 -34.36
CA LEU A 216 -11.30 -5.26 -34.06
C LEU A 216 -11.31 -4.88 -32.56
N ARG A 217 -11.03 -5.84 -31.66
CA ARG A 217 -10.97 -5.63 -30.20
C ARG A 217 -9.70 -4.87 -29.76
N ARG A 218 -8.57 -5.13 -30.43
CA ARG A 218 -7.30 -4.39 -30.24
C ARG A 218 -7.44 -2.87 -30.47
N ARG A 219 -8.45 -2.39 -31.19
CA ARG A 219 -8.63 -0.96 -31.46
C ARG A 219 -9.35 -0.16 -30.36
N ARG A 220 -9.90 -0.81 -29.32
CA ARG A 220 -10.70 -0.13 -28.28
C ARG A 220 -9.94 0.16 -26.98
N CYS A 221 -8.85 -0.58 -26.72
CA CYS A 221 -7.99 -0.30 -25.58
C CYS A 221 -6.99 0.79 -25.95
N TRP A 222 -6.89 1.84 -25.14
CA TRP A 222 -5.93 2.92 -25.33
C TRP A 222 -4.48 2.41 -25.45
N TYR A 223 -4.12 1.35 -24.72
CA TYR A 223 -2.78 0.77 -24.84
C TYR A 223 -2.56 0.03 -26.16
N HIS A 224 -3.58 -0.60 -26.75
CA HIS A 224 -3.42 -1.33 -28.02
C HIS A 224 -3.58 -0.46 -29.26
N SER A 225 -3.94 0.82 -29.10
CA SER A 225 -4.20 1.73 -30.23
C SER A 225 -2.95 2.39 -30.82
N GLY A 226 -1.79 2.30 -30.18
CA GLY A 226 -0.59 3.00 -30.63
C GLY A 226 0.65 2.13 -30.86
N ASP A 227 1.71 2.76 -31.34
CA ASP A 227 2.95 2.11 -31.75
C ASP A 227 3.92 1.93 -30.57
N TRP A 228 3.86 0.75 -29.96
CA TRP A 228 4.76 0.39 -28.88
C TRP A 228 6.21 0.18 -29.30
N HIS A 229 6.51 -0.10 -30.57
CA HIS A 229 7.91 -0.17 -31.01
C HIS A 229 8.54 1.20 -30.91
N ARG A 230 7.88 2.21 -31.49
CA ARG A 230 8.38 3.59 -31.45
C ARG A 230 8.48 4.12 -30.02
N VAL A 231 7.50 3.86 -29.16
CA VAL A 231 7.55 4.27 -27.74
C VAL A 231 8.71 3.59 -27.01
N ASN A 232 8.95 2.30 -27.21
CA ASN A 232 10.06 1.60 -26.54
C ASN A 232 11.43 2.02 -27.08
N ASP A 233 11.56 2.31 -28.37
CA ASP A 233 12.80 2.85 -28.94
C ASP A 233 13.13 4.23 -28.34
N MET A 234 12.13 5.10 -28.21
CA MET A 234 12.28 6.38 -27.52
C MET A 234 12.62 6.18 -26.03
N ALA A 235 11.97 5.23 -25.36
CA ALA A 235 12.25 4.94 -23.95
C ALA A 235 13.70 4.50 -23.75
N LEU A 236 14.18 3.53 -24.53
CA LEU A 236 15.55 3.03 -24.42
C LEU A 236 16.59 4.10 -24.78
N THR A 237 16.30 4.93 -25.77
CA THR A 237 17.17 6.05 -26.14
C THR A 237 17.23 7.09 -25.02
N ALA A 238 16.08 7.47 -24.47
CA ALA A 238 16.00 8.40 -23.34
C ALA A 238 16.74 7.84 -22.12
N LEU A 239 16.62 6.54 -21.83
CA LEU A 239 17.35 5.90 -20.72
C LEU A 239 18.86 6.00 -20.89
N SER A 240 19.36 5.73 -22.10
CA SER A 240 20.80 5.80 -22.38
C SER A 240 21.33 7.22 -22.19
N ARG A 241 20.63 8.21 -22.76
CA ARG A 241 21.03 9.61 -22.65
C ARG A 241 20.94 10.14 -21.22
N ALA A 242 19.89 9.77 -20.50
CA ALA A 242 19.71 10.13 -19.10
C ALA A 242 20.90 9.66 -18.25
N ARG A 243 21.47 8.49 -18.55
CA ARG A 243 22.67 7.99 -17.85
C ARG A 243 23.91 8.81 -18.20
N ASP A 244 24.07 9.18 -19.47
CA ASP A 244 25.20 10.01 -19.90
C ASP A 244 25.12 11.44 -19.34
N GLU A 245 23.90 11.93 -19.11
CA GLU A 245 23.59 13.27 -18.59
C GLU A 245 23.35 13.30 -17.06
N ASP A 246 23.58 12.18 -16.36
CA ASP A 246 23.36 12.01 -14.90
C ASP A 246 21.98 12.48 -14.40
N VAL A 247 20.95 12.18 -15.19
CA VAL A 247 19.55 12.52 -14.86
C VAL A 247 19.06 11.64 -13.73
N LYS A 248 18.57 12.29 -12.67
CA LYS A 248 18.02 11.60 -11.51
C LYS A 248 16.73 10.82 -11.88
N PRO A 249 16.49 9.66 -11.25
CA PRO A 249 15.29 8.85 -11.49
C PRO A 249 13.98 9.63 -11.34
N GLU A 250 13.89 10.54 -10.38
CA GLU A 250 12.70 11.36 -10.10
C GLU A 250 12.37 12.31 -11.27
N ASP A 251 13.40 12.74 -12.01
CA ASP A 251 13.28 13.64 -13.15
C ASP A 251 13.08 12.90 -14.49
N MET A 252 13.23 11.57 -14.49
CA MET A 252 13.26 10.76 -15.71
C MET A 252 11.97 10.85 -16.52
N THR A 253 10.80 10.98 -15.86
CA THR A 253 9.52 11.18 -16.57
C THR A 253 9.54 12.48 -17.38
N ARG A 254 9.93 13.59 -16.73
CA ARG A 254 9.98 14.91 -17.36
C ARG A 254 10.98 14.92 -18.51
N TYR A 255 12.15 14.33 -18.27
CA TYR A 255 13.22 14.19 -19.25
C TYR A 255 12.76 13.42 -20.50
N ALA A 256 12.19 12.21 -20.32
CA ALA A 256 11.74 11.37 -21.43
C ALA A 256 10.63 12.03 -22.25
N VAL A 257 9.68 12.71 -21.61
CA VAL A 257 8.59 13.42 -22.30
C VAL A 257 9.12 14.60 -23.11
N ALA A 258 10.06 15.38 -22.56
CA ALA A 258 10.70 16.48 -23.28
C ALA A 258 11.49 15.98 -24.50
N TYR A 259 12.25 14.89 -24.34
CA TYR A 259 12.94 14.22 -25.43
C TYR A 259 11.97 13.79 -26.55
N ALA A 260 10.87 13.12 -26.20
CA ALA A 260 9.88 12.67 -27.18
C ALA A 260 9.16 13.83 -27.88
N ALA A 261 8.85 14.91 -27.15
CA ALA A 261 8.28 16.12 -27.74
C ALA A 261 9.22 16.74 -28.79
N ALA A 262 10.52 16.86 -28.47
CA ALA A 262 11.53 17.35 -29.40
C ALA A 262 11.70 16.43 -30.63
N ALA A 263 11.48 15.12 -30.46
CA ALA A 263 11.49 14.13 -31.54
C ALA A 263 10.19 14.07 -32.37
N GLY A 264 9.25 15.00 -32.15
CA GLY A 264 7.98 15.04 -32.88
C GLY A 264 7.04 13.88 -32.56
N ALA A 265 7.13 13.32 -31.34
CA ALA A 265 6.19 12.31 -30.88
C ALA A 265 4.79 12.91 -30.73
N SER A 266 3.78 12.13 -31.10
CA SER A 266 2.37 12.42 -30.88
C SER A 266 2.02 12.49 -29.39
N GLN A 267 0.85 13.04 -29.06
CA GLN A 267 0.36 13.07 -27.69
C GLN A 267 0.29 11.67 -27.06
N TRP A 268 -0.29 10.70 -27.78
CA TRP A 268 -0.39 9.31 -27.31
C TRP A 268 0.99 8.72 -27.01
N GLU A 269 1.98 8.93 -27.88
CA GLU A 269 3.34 8.41 -27.68
C GLU A 269 4.03 9.04 -26.45
N ARG A 270 3.82 10.34 -26.21
CA ARG A 270 4.36 11.02 -25.03
C ARG A 270 3.71 10.54 -23.73
N GLU A 271 2.40 10.34 -23.72
CA GLU A 271 1.66 9.79 -22.58
C GLU A 271 2.07 8.33 -22.29
N ALA A 272 2.19 7.51 -23.34
CA ALA A 272 2.64 6.12 -23.23
C ALA A 272 4.07 6.05 -22.69
N LEU A 273 4.98 6.90 -23.19
CA LEU A 273 6.35 7.01 -22.71
C LEU A 273 6.42 7.48 -21.25
N ALA A 274 5.65 8.51 -20.88
CA ALA A 274 5.58 8.99 -19.50
C ALA A 274 5.18 7.87 -18.53
N SER A 275 4.26 6.99 -18.95
CA SER A 275 3.82 5.86 -18.13
C SER A 275 4.94 4.84 -17.82
N LEU A 276 5.97 4.75 -18.66
CA LEU A 276 7.12 3.86 -18.42
C LEU A 276 8.09 4.41 -17.37
N TYR A 277 8.11 5.73 -17.17
CA TYR A 277 9.06 6.42 -16.29
C TYR A 277 8.45 7.05 -15.03
N ARG A 278 7.12 7.01 -14.88
CA ARG A 278 6.44 7.61 -13.73
C ARG A 278 6.44 6.64 -12.54
N PRO A 279 7.14 6.91 -11.42
CA PRO A 279 7.38 5.90 -10.39
C PRO A 279 6.12 5.22 -9.82
N PRO A 280 5.03 5.94 -9.50
CA PRO A 280 3.79 5.32 -9.00
C PRO A 280 3.14 4.31 -9.96
N VAL A 281 3.43 4.39 -11.26
CA VAL A 281 2.78 3.56 -12.29
C VAL A 281 3.75 2.82 -13.19
N ALA A 282 5.08 3.00 -13.08
CA ALA A 282 6.10 2.32 -13.88
C ALA A 282 6.04 0.79 -13.66
N ILE A 283 6.56 0.00 -14.61
CA ILE A 283 6.55 -1.47 -14.47
C ILE A 283 7.57 -1.83 -13.40
N GLN A 284 7.14 -2.50 -12.34
CA GLN A 284 8.01 -2.88 -11.23
C GLN A 284 8.06 -4.40 -11.10
N PRO A 285 9.08 -5.07 -11.68
CA PRO A 285 9.28 -6.50 -11.51
C PRO A 285 9.35 -6.88 -10.03
N SER A 286 8.66 -7.94 -9.64
CA SER A 286 8.75 -8.52 -8.30
C SER A 286 9.85 -9.60 -8.29
N GLY A 287 10.77 -9.50 -7.32
CA GLY A 287 11.90 -10.41 -7.14
C GLY A 287 13.23 -9.87 -7.65
N ASP A 288 14.31 -10.39 -7.08
CA ASP A 288 15.69 -9.95 -7.34
C ASP A 288 16.33 -10.66 -8.55
N ASP A 289 15.70 -11.72 -9.05
CA ASP A 289 16.25 -12.60 -10.09
C ASP A 289 15.95 -12.16 -11.54
N TYR A 290 16.70 -12.78 -12.46
CA TYR A 290 16.64 -12.56 -13.92
C TYR A 290 15.29 -12.87 -14.59
N ILE A 291 14.37 -13.56 -13.89
CA ILE A 291 12.99 -13.83 -14.32
C ILE A 291 12.07 -13.32 -13.20
N SER A 292 11.19 -12.37 -13.49
CA SER A 292 10.29 -11.85 -12.47
C SER A 292 9.21 -12.89 -12.15
N ASN A 293 8.97 -13.14 -10.87
CA ASN A 293 7.89 -14.03 -10.41
C ASN A 293 6.51 -13.34 -10.45
N GLY A 294 6.52 -12.02 -10.65
CA GLY A 294 5.37 -11.15 -10.80
C GLY A 294 5.85 -9.76 -11.19
N PHE A 295 4.93 -8.82 -11.37
CA PHE A 295 5.27 -7.40 -11.43
C PHE A 295 4.09 -6.55 -10.99
N ILE A 296 4.39 -5.41 -10.40
CA ILE A 296 3.42 -4.38 -10.01
C ILE A 296 3.30 -3.40 -11.18
N ASN A 297 2.06 -2.97 -11.43
CA ASN A 297 1.64 -2.02 -12.46
C ASN A 297 1.89 -2.43 -13.92
N GLY A 298 1.01 -1.97 -14.80
CA GLY A 298 1.24 -2.04 -16.25
C GLY A 298 0.90 -3.37 -16.90
N GLN A 299 0.04 -4.17 -16.30
CA GLN A 299 -0.43 -5.44 -16.84
C GLN A 299 -0.96 -5.26 -18.28
N HIS A 300 -1.77 -4.21 -18.52
CA HIS A 300 -2.33 -3.92 -19.84
C HIS A 300 -1.26 -3.49 -20.85
N ARG A 301 -0.34 -2.60 -20.48
CA ARG A 301 0.73 -2.15 -21.39
C ARG A 301 1.73 -3.27 -21.71
N VAL A 302 2.10 -4.10 -20.73
CA VAL A 302 2.99 -5.25 -20.95
C VAL A 302 2.34 -6.22 -21.93
N GLN A 303 1.04 -6.48 -21.79
CA GLN A 303 0.31 -7.29 -22.76
C GLN A 303 0.26 -6.64 -24.15
N ALA A 304 -0.02 -5.34 -24.24
CA ALA A 304 -0.04 -4.61 -25.50
C ALA A 304 1.33 -4.62 -26.21
N MET A 305 2.42 -4.44 -25.46
CA MET A 305 3.80 -4.55 -25.96
C MET A 305 4.11 -5.96 -26.47
N ARG A 306 3.67 -7.01 -25.76
CA ARG A 306 3.82 -8.42 -26.20
C ARG A 306 3.03 -8.69 -27.47
N ASP A 307 1.79 -8.22 -27.52
CA ASP A 307 0.90 -8.35 -28.67
C ASP A 307 1.42 -7.63 -29.92
N ALA A 308 2.18 -6.55 -29.71
CA ALA A 308 2.88 -5.80 -30.74
C ALA A 308 4.21 -6.45 -31.14
N GLY A 309 4.79 -7.33 -30.34
CA GLY A 309 6.08 -7.99 -30.62
C GLY A 309 7.30 -7.20 -30.14
N VAL A 310 7.14 -6.33 -29.15
CA VAL A 310 8.26 -5.58 -28.55
C VAL A 310 9.21 -6.53 -27.82
N GLY A 311 10.51 -6.43 -28.12
CA GLY A 311 11.53 -7.29 -27.52
C GLY A 311 12.05 -6.80 -26.16
N ARG A 312 12.18 -5.49 -25.96
CA ARG A 312 12.75 -4.87 -24.76
C ARG A 312 11.90 -3.67 -24.32
N THR A 313 11.85 -3.44 -23.01
CA THR A 313 11.17 -2.30 -22.41
C THR A 313 11.94 -1.79 -21.20
N VAL A 314 11.44 -0.70 -20.61
CA VAL A 314 12.01 -0.10 -19.41
C VAL A 314 11.15 -0.44 -18.19
N VAL A 315 11.81 -0.74 -17.08
CA VAL A 315 11.22 -1.05 -15.79
C VAL A 315 11.85 -0.19 -14.70
N LEU A 316 11.14 -0.03 -13.59
CA LEU A 316 11.64 0.57 -12.36
C LEU A 316 12.01 -0.54 -11.37
N ARG A 317 13.23 -0.48 -10.83
CA ARG A 317 13.68 -1.30 -9.70
C ARG A 317 13.87 -0.42 -8.47
N LEU A 318 13.61 -1.02 -7.32
CA LEU A 318 13.96 -0.49 -6.00
C LEU A 318 15.23 -1.25 -5.57
N VAL A 319 16.37 -0.57 -5.52
CA VAL A 319 17.66 -1.18 -5.17
C VAL A 319 17.99 -0.80 -3.73
N TRP A 320 18.02 -1.79 -2.84
CA TRP A 320 18.38 -1.59 -1.45
C TRP A 320 19.91 -1.52 -1.31
N PRO A 321 20.48 -0.56 -0.54
CA PRO A 321 21.92 -0.36 -0.46
C PRO A 321 22.70 -1.56 0.11
N ASP A 322 22.05 -2.42 0.91
CA ASP A 322 22.67 -3.61 1.51
C ASP A 322 22.54 -4.89 0.66
N ASN A 323 21.91 -4.80 -0.52
CA ASN A 323 21.79 -5.93 -1.44
C ASN A 323 22.16 -5.48 -2.87
N PRO A 324 23.46 -5.21 -3.16
CA PRO A 324 23.86 -4.94 -4.52
C PRO A 324 23.53 -6.17 -5.38
N ALA A 325 22.69 -5.96 -6.40
CA ALA A 325 22.33 -6.99 -7.36
C ALA A 325 23.59 -7.73 -7.84
N GLY A 326 23.60 -9.06 -7.66
CA GLY A 326 24.66 -9.96 -8.11
C GLY A 326 24.70 -10.15 -9.63
#